data_AF-A0A7C3TIY1-F1
#
_entry.id   AF-A0A7C3TIY1-F1
#
_cell.length_a   1.000
_cell.length_b   1.000
_cell.length_c   1.000
_cell.angle_alpha   90.00
_cell.angle_beta   90.00
_cell.angle_gamma   90.00
#
_symmetry.space_group_name_H-M   'P 1'
#
loop_
_entity.id
_entity.type
_entity.pdbx_description
1 polymer ?
#
loop_
_entity_poly.entity_id
_entity_poly.type
_entity_poly.pdbx_seq_one_letter_code
_entity_poly.pdbx_strand_id
1 'polypeptide(L)'
;REKVDIVICISHSGIRKYKDKDEIDFDKSEDVQLAKAVKGIDVIISGHTHVKIKQPIIVDKTIITQSYEYGKQVAVLDLSFSNGGVTLKDYKYVDINDSIKGDPAITALINQFAQTINAQVLSPLKLKWDSVLAKTSFDLVLKEEESNLGNLIADSIRWYVNKVDSNPKDPDSKVVIGVISNGVIRDNIVVGKTGKVVLSDAFAAIPLGIGMDEKKTMGYPLITCYLYASEIKKALEILTSIYPLKGSDYFIQISGVKFTYNPNRMLFDRVTEIWIGDEENGYVPLDYSKNNTKLYRVAADIYNATFLKIIGNFTWHILDIVPKWRDGKPIEKLTQARVDADKRKSGIQEVKEWQGVIEYIRSFKDEDGDGIPDIPAMYKGTLGRIVPQASLNPYHMLKRGTTVTWIGFLIFLFVVAIVTVVVVAVVRKLRR
;
A
#
# COMPACT_ATOMS: atom_id res chain seq x y z
N ARG A 1 13.34 -3.41 44.82
CA ARG A 1 12.21 -3.89 43.98
C ARG A 1 10.99 -3.12 44.42
N GLU A 2 10.32 -2.46 43.50
CA GLU A 2 9.03 -1.83 43.78
C GLU A 2 8.01 -2.93 44.14
N LYS A 3 7.17 -2.68 45.15
CA LYS A 3 6.19 -3.64 45.67
C LYS A 3 4.89 -3.48 44.89
N VAL A 4 4.89 -3.92 43.64
CA VAL A 4 3.70 -3.88 42.77
C VAL A 4 2.98 -5.21 42.79
N ASP A 5 1.65 -5.15 42.90
CA ASP A 5 0.77 -6.31 42.97
C ASP A 5 0.33 -6.80 41.57
N ILE A 6 0.22 -5.88 40.61
CA ILE A 6 -0.21 -6.15 39.23
C ILE A 6 0.63 -5.33 38.26
N VAL A 7 1.08 -5.95 37.17
CA VAL A 7 1.81 -5.31 36.07
C VAL A 7 1.02 -5.41 34.77
N ILE A 8 0.61 -4.25 34.25
CA ILE A 8 -0.04 -4.12 32.94
C ILE A 8 0.94 -3.47 31.96
N CYS A 9 1.25 -4.16 30.87
CA CYS A 9 2.04 -3.66 29.77
C CYS A 9 1.14 -3.14 28.67
N ILE A 10 1.28 -1.86 28.31
CA ILE A 10 0.66 -1.29 27.11
C ILE A 10 1.69 -1.34 26.00
N SER A 11 1.41 -2.12 24.95
CA SER A 11 2.34 -2.37 23.84
C SER A 11 1.77 -1.93 22.51
N HIS A 12 2.66 -1.58 21.60
CA HIS A 12 2.34 -1.31 20.20
C HIS A 12 3.32 -2.06 19.28
N SER A 13 3.62 -3.32 19.64
CA SER A 13 4.52 -4.20 18.87
C SER A 13 3.71 -5.21 18.05
N GLY A 14 2.66 -5.77 18.64
CA GLY A 14 1.57 -6.42 17.93
C GLY A 14 1.56 -7.94 17.95
N ILE A 15 0.47 -8.45 17.36
CA ILE A 15 0.11 -9.87 17.29
C ILE A 15 -0.30 -10.20 15.87
N ARG A 16 0.16 -11.32 15.31
CA ARG A 16 -0.09 -11.70 13.92
C ARG A 16 -0.90 -12.98 13.83
N LYS A 17 -1.69 -13.11 12.75
CA LYS A 17 -2.33 -14.36 12.36
C LYS A 17 -1.54 -15.05 11.27
N TYR A 18 -1.74 -16.35 11.12
CA TYR A 18 -1.32 -17.05 9.91
C TYR A 18 -2.03 -16.44 8.69
N LYS A 19 -1.34 -16.44 7.53
CA LYS A 19 -1.89 -15.84 6.30
C LYS A 19 -3.15 -16.54 5.80
N ASP A 20 -3.28 -17.83 6.08
CA ASP A 20 -4.30 -18.75 5.54
C ASP A 20 -5.30 -19.24 6.58
N LYS A 21 -5.19 -18.80 7.85
CA LYS A 21 -6.02 -19.30 8.96
C LYS A 21 -6.40 -18.17 9.91
N ASP A 22 -7.59 -18.28 10.52
CA ASP A 22 -8.02 -17.40 11.61
C ASP A 22 -7.39 -17.83 12.96
N GLU A 23 -6.08 -18.08 12.95
CA GLU A 23 -5.29 -18.55 14.09
C GLU A 23 -4.09 -17.63 14.31
N ILE A 24 -3.71 -17.40 15.58
CA ILE A 24 -2.59 -16.53 15.94
C ILE A 24 -1.26 -17.27 15.69
N ASP A 25 -0.35 -16.62 14.98
CA ASP A 25 1.02 -17.08 14.79
C ASP A 25 1.88 -16.59 15.98
N PHE A 26 2.09 -17.47 16.95
CA PHE A 26 2.82 -17.16 18.18
C PHE A 26 4.29 -16.82 17.92
N ASP A 27 4.88 -17.34 16.84
CA ASP A 27 6.30 -17.13 16.52
C ASP A 27 6.51 -15.81 15.78
N LYS A 28 5.47 -15.30 15.11
CA LYS A 28 5.49 -13.99 14.44
C LYS A 28 4.82 -12.87 15.24
N SER A 29 4.35 -13.15 16.45
CA SER A 29 3.70 -12.16 17.33
C SER A 29 4.67 -11.62 18.37
N GLU A 30 5.09 -10.37 18.20
CA GLU A 30 6.05 -9.69 19.08
C GLU A 30 5.57 -9.66 20.54
N ASP A 31 4.28 -9.40 20.79
CA ASP A 31 3.72 -9.34 22.16
C ASP A 31 3.57 -10.72 22.82
N VAL A 32 3.44 -11.79 22.03
CA VAL A 32 3.51 -13.17 22.53
C VAL A 32 4.94 -13.51 22.95
N GLN A 33 5.93 -13.10 22.16
CA GLN A 33 7.34 -13.30 22.51
C GLN A 33 7.72 -12.51 23.76
N LEU A 34 7.21 -11.27 23.91
CA LEU A 34 7.40 -10.45 25.09
C LEU A 34 6.88 -11.14 26.36
N ALA A 35 5.64 -11.67 26.32
CA ALA A 35 5.06 -12.42 27.44
C ALA A 35 5.89 -13.66 27.82
N LYS A 36 6.44 -14.39 26.83
CA LYS A 36 7.30 -15.55 27.10
C LYS A 36 8.61 -15.13 27.77
N ALA A 37 9.24 -14.06 27.29
CA ALA A 37 10.58 -13.62 27.70
C ALA A 37 10.59 -12.87 29.04
N VAL A 38 9.56 -12.07 29.32
CA VAL A 38 9.53 -11.19 30.50
C VAL A 38 8.53 -11.71 31.53
N LYS A 39 9.06 -12.42 32.54
CA LYS A 39 8.25 -12.92 33.65
C LYS A 39 7.81 -11.77 34.56
N GLY A 40 6.57 -11.84 35.04
CA GLY A 40 5.99 -10.85 35.95
C GLY A 40 5.07 -9.83 35.29
N ILE A 41 4.81 -9.93 33.98
CA ILE A 41 3.73 -9.19 33.32
C ILE A 41 2.43 -9.98 33.48
N ASP A 42 1.41 -9.38 34.08
CA ASP A 42 0.10 -10.03 34.25
C ASP A 42 -0.78 -9.84 33.02
N VAL A 43 -0.76 -8.64 32.42
CA VAL A 43 -1.60 -8.30 31.26
C VAL A 43 -0.80 -7.53 30.22
N ILE A 44 -0.99 -7.87 28.95
CA ILE A 44 -0.53 -7.08 27.80
C ILE A 44 -1.75 -6.57 27.02
N ILE A 45 -1.83 -5.26 26.87
CA ILE A 45 -2.77 -4.60 25.95
C ILE A 45 -1.98 -4.27 24.68
N SER A 46 -2.15 -5.09 23.64
CA SER A 46 -1.46 -5.03 22.35
C SER A 46 -2.08 -4.01 21.40
N GLY A 47 -1.30 -3.61 20.38
CA GLY A 47 -1.71 -2.72 19.29
C GLY A 47 -0.96 -3.03 17.98
N HIS A 48 -0.81 -2.05 17.10
CA HIS A 48 -0.05 -2.11 15.84
C HIS A 48 -0.63 -2.94 14.69
N THR A 49 -0.98 -4.21 14.91
CA THR A 49 -1.29 -5.14 13.81
C THR A 49 -2.75 -5.18 13.40
N HIS A 50 -3.62 -4.46 14.11
CA HIS A 50 -5.05 -4.34 13.80
C HIS A 50 -5.78 -5.69 13.76
N VAL A 51 -5.22 -6.73 14.39
CA VAL A 51 -5.86 -8.06 14.51
C VAL A 51 -7.06 -8.02 15.45
N LYS A 52 -8.17 -8.62 15.01
CA LYS A 52 -9.37 -8.87 15.80
C LYS A 52 -9.13 -10.03 16.79
N ILE A 53 -9.15 -9.75 18.10
CA ILE A 53 -8.94 -10.74 19.18
C ILE A 53 -10.23 -10.94 19.98
N LYS A 54 -11.08 -11.87 19.51
CA LYS A 54 -12.40 -12.17 20.12
C LYS A 54 -12.31 -12.84 21.50
N GLN A 55 -11.18 -13.45 21.83
CA GLN A 55 -10.91 -14.09 23.11
C GLN A 55 -9.46 -13.79 23.50
N PRO A 56 -9.15 -13.45 24.76
CA PRO A 56 -7.78 -13.14 25.17
C PRO A 56 -6.86 -14.33 24.96
N ILE A 57 -5.62 -14.04 24.55
CA ILE A 57 -4.57 -15.04 24.39
C ILE A 57 -3.89 -15.20 25.75
N ILE A 58 -3.74 -16.42 26.22
CA ILE A 58 -3.04 -16.72 27.47
C ILE A 58 -1.68 -17.30 27.15
N VAL A 59 -0.61 -16.64 27.62
CA VAL A 59 0.78 -17.09 27.48
C VAL A 59 1.34 -17.25 28.88
N ASP A 60 1.60 -18.50 29.29
CA ASP A 60 1.87 -18.86 30.68
C ASP A 60 0.77 -18.35 31.64
N LYS A 61 1.02 -17.24 32.35
CA LYS A 61 0.06 -16.56 33.23
C LYS A 61 -0.35 -15.18 32.69
N THR A 62 0.27 -14.71 31.62
CA THR A 62 0.04 -13.39 31.05
C THR A 62 -1.18 -13.41 30.13
N ILE A 63 -2.11 -12.50 30.39
CA ILE A 63 -3.31 -12.30 29.57
C ILE A 63 -3.00 -11.26 28.50
N ILE A 64 -3.25 -11.57 27.23
CA ILE A 64 -2.98 -10.67 26.11
C ILE A 64 -4.30 -10.39 25.37
N THR A 65 -4.57 -9.13 25.09
CA THR A 65 -5.69 -8.73 24.22
C THR A 65 -5.33 -7.60 23.27
N GLN A 66 -6.17 -7.36 22.27
CA GLN A 66 -6.10 -6.23 21.36
C GLN A 66 -7.50 -5.82 20.92
N SER A 67 -7.74 -4.52 20.82
CA SER A 67 -9.07 -3.97 20.49
C SER A 67 -9.27 -3.63 19.00
N TYR A 68 -8.86 -4.53 18.11
CA TYR A 68 -8.96 -4.37 16.65
C TYR A 68 -8.37 -3.03 16.16
N GLU A 69 -9.12 -2.24 15.37
CA GLU A 69 -8.68 -0.97 14.78
C GLU A 69 -9.80 0.08 14.75
N TYR A 70 -9.40 1.35 14.61
CA TYR A 70 -10.28 2.50 14.28
C TYR A 70 -11.49 2.71 15.20
N GLY A 71 -11.40 2.27 16.46
CA GLY A 71 -12.51 2.38 17.41
C GLY A 71 -13.72 1.50 17.06
N LYS A 72 -13.60 0.56 16.12
CA LYS A 72 -14.65 -0.40 15.75
C LYS A 72 -14.99 -1.36 16.90
N GLN A 73 -14.16 -1.40 17.94
CA GLN A 73 -14.33 -2.31 19.06
C GLN A 73 -13.68 -1.77 20.35
N VAL A 74 -14.29 -2.13 21.49
CA VAL A 74 -13.71 -2.01 22.82
C VAL A 74 -13.60 -3.41 23.46
N ALA A 75 -12.45 -3.71 24.06
CA ALA A 75 -12.25 -4.92 24.87
C ALA A 75 -12.36 -4.56 26.35
N VAL A 76 -13.16 -5.30 27.11
CA VAL A 76 -13.33 -5.12 28.56
C VAL A 76 -12.84 -6.38 29.26
N LEU A 77 -11.83 -6.24 30.12
CA LEU A 77 -11.27 -7.33 30.93
C LEU A 77 -11.66 -7.11 32.38
N ASP A 78 -12.41 -8.05 32.95
CA ASP A 78 -12.66 -8.09 34.39
C ASP A 78 -11.61 -9.00 35.03
N LEU A 79 -10.75 -8.41 35.86
CA LEU A 79 -9.63 -9.11 36.49
C LEU A 79 -9.90 -9.32 37.98
N SER A 80 -9.41 -10.44 38.51
CA SER A 80 -9.38 -10.71 39.95
C SER A 80 -7.96 -10.96 40.40
N PHE A 81 -7.59 -10.30 41.49
CA PHE A 81 -6.30 -10.45 42.14
C PHE A 81 -6.47 -11.14 43.50
N SER A 82 -5.64 -12.14 43.76
CA SER A 82 -5.60 -12.89 45.02
C SER A 82 -4.18 -13.43 45.27
N ASN A 83 -3.98 -14.17 46.37
CA ASN A 83 -2.69 -14.81 46.68
C ASN A 83 -2.17 -15.74 45.55
N GLY A 84 -3.03 -16.17 44.62
CA GLY A 84 -2.65 -16.95 43.44
C GLY A 84 -2.16 -16.14 42.23
N GLY A 85 -2.20 -14.79 42.31
CA GLY A 85 -1.90 -13.87 41.21
C GLY A 85 -3.15 -13.31 40.53
N VAL A 86 -2.96 -12.67 39.38
CA VAL A 86 -4.03 -12.11 38.55
C VAL A 86 -4.70 -13.22 37.73
N THR A 87 -6.02 -13.20 37.68
CA THR A 87 -6.85 -14.12 36.87
C THR A 87 -7.92 -13.34 36.10
N LEU A 88 -8.24 -13.79 34.89
CA LEU A 88 -9.35 -13.25 34.09
C LEU A 88 -10.67 -13.82 34.62
N LYS A 89 -11.59 -12.95 35.04
CA LYS A 89 -12.94 -13.32 35.50
C LYS A 89 -13.96 -13.28 34.39
N ASP A 90 -13.93 -12.22 33.58
CA ASP A 90 -14.82 -12.06 32.43
C ASP A 90 -14.10 -11.28 31.33
N TYR A 91 -14.54 -11.51 30.10
CA TYR A 91 -14.06 -10.78 28.93
C TYR A 91 -15.22 -10.43 28.02
N LYS A 92 -15.41 -9.13 27.79
CA LYS A 92 -16.43 -8.63 26.86
C LYS A 92 -15.76 -7.99 25.65
N TYR A 93 -16.17 -8.49 24.49
CA TYR A 93 -15.76 -8.00 23.20
C TYR A 93 -16.90 -7.16 22.61
N VAL A 94 -16.84 -5.83 22.77
CA VAL A 94 -17.94 -4.93 22.41
C VAL A 94 -17.69 -4.34 21.02
N ASP A 95 -18.40 -4.83 20.00
CA ASP A 95 -18.40 -4.22 18.67
C ASP A 95 -19.12 -2.84 18.73
N ILE A 96 -18.47 -1.78 18.25
CA ILE A 96 -19.02 -0.42 18.21
C ILE A 96 -19.75 -0.22 16.88
N ASN A 97 -21.07 -0.06 16.93
CA ASN A 97 -21.93 0.09 15.74
C ASN A 97 -23.22 0.89 16.07
N ASP A 98 -24.09 1.06 15.07
CA ASP A 98 -25.34 1.84 15.15
C ASP A 98 -26.34 1.39 16.24
N SER A 99 -26.17 0.20 16.84
CA SER A 99 -26.99 -0.23 17.99
C SER A 99 -26.66 0.52 19.28
N ILE A 100 -25.47 1.14 19.36
CA ILE A 100 -25.02 1.96 20.49
C ILE A 100 -25.26 3.42 20.13
N LYS A 101 -26.19 4.07 20.83
CA LYS A 101 -26.46 5.50 20.61
C LYS A 101 -25.24 6.32 21.02
N GLY A 102 -24.78 7.18 20.11
CA GLY A 102 -23.70 8.13 20.39
C GLY A 102 -24.10 9.10 21.52
N ASP A 103 -23.12 9.43 22.36
CA ASP A 103 -23.29 10.44 23.40
C ASP A 103 -23.58 11.82 22.76
N PRO A 104 -24.67 12.52 23.14
CA PRO A 104 -25.02 13.80 22.52
C PRO A 104 -23.97 14.89 22.66
N ALA A 105 -23.25 14.96 23.79
CA ALA A 105 -22.23 15.97 24.01
C ALA A 105 -20.98 15.69 23.17
N ILE A 106 -20.56 14.43 23.07
CA ILE A 106 -19.45 14.03 22.17
C ILE A 106 -19.83 14.24 20.70
N THR A 107 -21.08 13.93 20.32
CA THR A 107 -21.58 14.17 18.97
C THR A 107 -21.54 15.66 18.62
N ALA A 108 -21.96 16.53 19.54
CA ALA A 108 -21.87 17.98 19.35
C ALA A 108 -20.42 18.46 19.18
N LEU A 109 -19.49 17.90 19.96
CA LEU A 109 -18.06 18.20 19.85
C LEU A 109 -17.47 17.76 18.50
N ILE A 110 -17.81 16.57 18.00
CA ILE A 110 -17.40 16.10 16.67
C ILE A 110 -17.90 17.05 15.59
N ASN A 111 -19.17 17.46 15.66
CA ASN A 111 -19.75 18.41 14.71
C ASN A 111 -19.03 19.76 14.74
N GLN A 112 -18.60 20.25 15.91
CA GLN A 112 -17.81 21.47 16.02
C GLN A 112 -16.43 21.33 15.35
N PHE A 113 -15.76 20.18 15.50
CA PHE A 113 -14.51 19.91 14.78
C PHE A 113 -14.72 19.84 13.26
N ALA A 114 -15.82 19.22 12.81
CA ALA A 114 -16.18 19.21 11.39
C ALA A 114 -16.36 20.63 10.83
N GLN A 115 -16.99 21.55 11.58
CA GLN A 115 -17.07 22.97 11.18
C GLN A 115 -15.71 23.65 11.15
N THR A 116 -14.81 23.31 12.06
CA THR A 116 -13.44 23.84 12.06
C THR A 116 -12.69 23.38 10.80
N ILE A 117 -12.80 22.11 10.43
CA ILE A 117 -12.22 21.54 9.21
C ILE A 117 -12.81 22.22 7.96
N ASN A 118 -14.14 22.41 7.92
CA ASN A 118 -14.80 23.12 6.84
C ASN A 118 -14.21 24.53 6.66
N ALA A 119 -14.08 25.28 7.75
CA ALA A 119 -13.62 26.66 7.70
C ALA A 119 -12.13 26.77 7.33
N GLN A 120 -11.27 25.93 7.92
CA GLN A 120 -9.82 26.10 7.85
C GLN A 120 -9.15 25.31 6.71
N VAL A 121 -9.72 24.17 6.32
CA VAL A 121 -9.10 23.24 5.36
C VAL A 121 -9.86 23.19 4.05
N LEU A 122 -11.19 23.07 4.10
CA LEU A 122 -11.99 22.74 2.91
C LEU A 122 -12.60 23.95 2.21
N SER A 123 -12.73 25.09 2.91
CA SER A 123 -13.25 26.34 2.35
C SER A 123 -12.50 26.80 1.09
N PRO A 124 -11.14 26.78 1.02
CA PRO A 124 -10.42 27.10 -0.21
C PRO A 124 -10.74 26.18 -1.41
N LEU A 125 -11.16 24.94 -1.13
CA LEU A 125 -11.58 23.96 -2.14
C LEU A 125 -13.07 24.07 -2.48
N LYS A 126 -13.79 24.97 -1.80
CA LYS A 126 -15.26 25.12 -1.88
C LYS A 126 -15.99 23.82 -1.53
N LEU A 127 -15.47 23.09 -0.54
CA LEU A 127 -15.99 21.82 -0.07
C LEU A 127 -16.30 21.87 1.43
N LYS A 128 -17.07 20.88 1.88
CA LYS A 128 -17.33 20.55 3.28
C LYS A 128 -16.99 19.08 3.50
N TRP A 129 -16.80 18.71 4.76
CA TRP A 129 -16.45 17.35 5.18
C TRP A 129 -17.47 16.31 4.69
N ASP A 130 -18.73 16.71 4.52
CA ASP A 130 -19.87 15.91 4.06
C ASP A 130 -20.32 16.24 2.62
N SER A 131 -19.48 16.96 1.84
CA SER A 131 -19.79 17.22 0.43
C SER A 131 -19.88 15.91 -0.35
N VAL A 132 -21.00 15.71 -1.04
CA VAL A 132 -21.17 14.61 -2.00
C VAL A 132 -20.25 14.84 -3.19
N LEU A 133 -19.39 13.88 -3.48
CA LEU A 133 -18.42 13.94 -4.57
C LEU A 133 -18.91 13.20 -5.81
N ALA A 134 -19.52 12.03 -5.60
CA ALA A 134 -20.04 11.16 -6.65
C ALA A 134 -21.06 10.16 -6.07
N LYS A 135 -21.69 9.37 -6.94
CA LYS A 135 -22.45 8.16 -6.62
C LYS A 135 -21.68 6.91 -7.06
N THR A 136 -21.90 5.80 -6.37
CA THR A 136 -21.42 4.49 -6.77
C THR A 136 -22.48 3.41 -6.53
N SER A 137 -22.51 2.40 -7.40
CA SER A 137 -23.36 1.21 -7.29
C SER A 137 -22.59 -0.05 -6.88
N PHE A 138 -21.29 0.08 -6.61
CA PHE A 138 -20.40 -1.01 -6.20
C PHE A 138 -19.35 -0.51 -5.21
N ASP A 139 -18.83 -1.43 -4.40
CA ASP A 139 -17.76 -1.10 -3.45
C ASP A 139 -16.42 -1.00 -4.17
N LEU A 140 -15.65 0.02 -3.83
CA LEU A 140 -14.23 0.16 -4.15
C LEU A 140 -13.44 -0.37 -2.96
N VAL A 141 -12.85 -1.55 -3.13
CA VAL A 141 -12.24 -2.32 -2.04
C VAL A 141 -10.76 -2.54 -2.31
N LEU A 142 -9.93 -2.22 -1.32
CA LEU A 142 -8.51 -2.55 -1.33
C LEU A 142 -8.30 -4.06 -1.15
N LYS A 143 -7.34 -4.64 -1.87
CA LYS A 143 -6.96 -6.05 -1.74
C LYS A 143 -5.43 -6.23 -1.82
N GLU A 144 -4.93 -7.39 -1.37
CA GLU A 144 -3.53 -7.83 -1.59
C GLU A 144 -3.32 -8.36 -3.03
N GLU A 145 -3.91 -7.68 -4.00
CA GLU A 145 -3.84 -7.92 -5.44
C GLU A 145 -4.18 -6.61 -6.18
N GLU A 146 -4.20 -6.63 -7.51
CA GLU A 146 -4.75 -5.50 -8.26
C GLU A 146 -6.19 -5.25 -7.77
N SER A 147 -6.47 -4.03 -7.32
CA SER A 147 -7.75 -3.70 -6.71
C SER A 147 -8.41 -2.54 -7.43
N ASN A 148 -9.74 -2.49 -7.43
CA ASN A 148 -10.46 -1.43 -8.11
C ASN A 148 -10.24 -0.06 -7.45
N LEU A 149 -10.22 -0.02 -6.11
CA LEU A 149 -9.85 1.18 -5.36
C LEU A 149 -8.41 1.61 -5.67
N GLY A 150 -7.49 0.66 -5.70
CA GLY A 150 -6.09 0.90 -6.07
C GLY A 150 -5.94 1.50 -7.47
N ASN A 151 -6.67 0.96 -8.44
CA ASN A 151 -6.70 1.47 -9.81
C ASN A 151 -7.22 2.92 -9.87
N LEU A 152 -8.34 3.21 -9.18
CA LEU A 152 -8.92 4.55 -9.14
C LEU A 152 -7.94 5.57 -8.55
N ILE A 153 -7.26 5.22 -7.45
CA ILE A 153 -6.32 6.13 -6.80
C ILE A 153 -5.07 6.33 -7.67
N ALA A 154 -4.51 5.26 -8.24
CA ALA A 154 -3.37 5.38 -9.16
C ALA A 154 -3.71 6.24 -10.39
N ASP A 155 -4.92 6.11 -10.92
CA ASP A 155 -5.43 6.94 -12.02
C ASP A 155 -5.59 8.40 -11.59
N SER A 156 -6.10 8.64 -10.37
CA SER A 156 -6.23 10.00 -9.81
C SER A 156 -4.90 10.72 -9.72
N ILE A 157 -3.81 10.03 -9.33
CA ILE A 157 -2.45 10.59 -9.27
C ILE A 157 -2.02 11.03 -10.67
N ARG A 158 -2.11 10.14 -11.66
CA ARG A 158 -1.70 10.43 -13.04
C ARG A 158 -2.56 11.54 -13.64
N TRP A 159 -3.87 11.49 -13.46
CA TRP A 159 -4.81 12.49 -13.98
C TRP A 159 -4.59 13.86 -13.35
N TYR A 160 -4.50 13.92 -12.02
CA TYR A 160 -4.44 15.20 -11.31
C TYR A 160 -3.13 15.93 -11.55
N VAL A 161 -2.00 15.22 -11.52
CA VAL A 161 -0.71 15.83 -11.86
C VAL A 161 -0.69 16.34 -13.29
N ASN A 162 -1.28 15.61 -14.24
CA ASN A 162 -1.39 16.10 -15.62
C ASN A 162 -2.31 17.33 -15.74
N LYS A 163 -3.41 17.39 -14.98
CA LYS A 163 -4.31 18.55 -14.94
C LYS A 163 -3.60 19.82 -14.47
N VAL A 164 -2.69 19.71 -13.49
CA VAL A 164 -2.06 20.89 -12.86
C VAL A 164 -0.66 21.22 -13.39
N ASP A 165 0.10 20.23 -13.87
CA ASP A 165 1.53 20.38 -14.15
C ASP A 165 2.00 19.75 -15.48
N SER A 166 1.08 19.45 -16.39
CA SER A 166 1.44 19.13 -17.79
C SER A 166 1.35 20.37 -18.69
N ASN A 167 2.17 20.41 -19.73
CA ASN A 167 2.16 21.40 -20.78
C ASN A 167 1.62 20.76 -22.07
N PRO A 168 0.45 21.19 -22.58
CA PRO A 168 -0.11 20.65 -23.82
C PRO A 168 0.80 20.76 -25.05
N LYS A 169 1.76 21.70 -25.05
CA LYS A 169 2.74 21.90 -26.13
C LYS A 169 3.99 21.01 -26.00
N ASP A 170 4.14 20.30 -24.89
CA ASP A 170 5.27 19.42 -24.60
C ASP A 170 4.74 18.06 -24.14
N PRO A 171 4.57 17.08 -25.06
CA PRO A 171 4.06 15.75 -24.73
C PRO A 171 4.87 15.03 -23.66
N ASP A 172 6.19 15.28 -23.56
CA ASP A 172 7.08 14.66 -22.57
C ASP A 172 6.93 15.28 -21.17
N SER A 173 6.13 16.33 -21.03
CA SER A 173 5.67 16.82 -19.73
C SER A 173 4.56 15.98 -19.12
N LYS A 174 3.88 15.13 -19.90
CA LYS A 174 2.80 14.31 -19.34
C LYS A 174 3.36 13.22 -18.45
N VAL A 175 2.81 13.09 -17.25
CA VAL A 175 2.94 11.91 -16.42
C VAL A 175 2.25 10.75 -17.12
N VAL A 176 3.02 9.73 -17.43
CA VAL A 176 2.55 8.54 -18.15
C VAL A 176 2.30 7.37 -17.22
N ILE A 177 2.86 7.37 -16.01
CA ILE A 177 2.67 6.31 -15.01
C ILE A 177 2.34 6.93 -13.65
N GLY A 178 1.30 6.42 -12.99
CA GLY A 178 0.93 6.73 -11.61
C GLY A 178 1.15 5.51 -10.71
N VAL A 179 1.63 5.73 -9.49
CA VAL A 179 2.02 4.66 -8.58
C VAL A 179 1.56 4.98 -7.16
N ILE A 180 0.90 4.02 -6.50
CA ILE A 180 0.50 4.11 -5.09
C ILE A 180 0.71 2.80 -4.36
N SER A 181 1.14 2.81 -3.09
CA SER A 181 1.33 1.56 -2.32
C SER A 181 0.09 1.27 -1.49
N ASN A 182 -0.25 0.00 -1.31
CA ASN A 182 -1.35 -0.41 -0.44
C ASN A 182 -1.19 0.11 0.99
N GLY A 183 0.04 0.23 1.50
CA GLY A 183 0.30 0.72 2.86
C GLY A 183 -0.24 2.14 3.15
N VAL A 184 -0.47 2.95 2.11
CA VAL A 184 -1.05 4.30 2.26
C VAL A 184 -2.55 4.38 1.99
N ILE A 185 -3.15 3.31 1.47
CA ILE A 185 -4.61 3.18 1.31
C ILE A 185 -5.20 2.61 2.60
N ARG A 186 -6.04 3.38 3.30
CA ARG A 186 -6.41 3.09 4.71
C ARG A 186 -7.84 2.67 4.93
N ASP A 187 -8.72 2.89 3.96
CA ASP A 187 -10.11 2.45 4.02
C ASP A 187 -10.65 2.17 2.62
N ASN A 188 -11.80 1.49 2.57
CA ASN A 188 -12.58 1.26 1.36
C ASN A 188 -13.54 2.43 1.10
N ILE A 189 -14.00 2.57 -0.14
CA ILE A 189 -15.14 3.45 -0.47
C ILE A 189 -16.32 2.53 -0.82
N VAL A 190 -17.28 2.41 0.10
CA VAL A 190 -18.41 1.47 -0.02
C VAL A 190 -19.69 2.18 -0.46
N VAL A 191 -20.61 1.44 -1.08
CA VAL A 191 -21.93 1.96 -1.51
C VAL A 191 -22.72 2.51 -0.31
N GLY A 192 -22.59 1.87 0.84
CA GLY A 192 -23.32 2.22 2.05
C GLY A 192 -24.84 2.17 1.85
N LYS A 193 -25.57 3.02 2.59
CA LYS A 193 -27.05 3.07 2.54
C LYS A 193 -27.58 3.96 1.41
N THR A 194 -26.78 4.91 0.92
CA THR A 194 -27.23 5.98 0.01
C THR A 194 -26.63 5.88 -1.38
N GLY A 195 -25.58 5.08 -1.58
CA GLY A 195 -24.79 5.08 -2.81
C GLY A 195 -23.97 6.35 -3.03
N LYS A 196 -23.99 7.32 -2.10
CA LYS A 196 -23.27 8.59 -2.22
C LYS A 196 -21.90 8.47 -1.57
N VAL A 197 -20.87 8.82 -2.33
CA VAL A 197 -19.50 8.97 -1.82
C VAL A 197 -19.33 10.42 -1.37
N VAL A 198 -19.14 10.65 -0.07
CA VAL A 198 -18.84 11.98 0.46
C VAL A 198 -17.34 12.21 0.63
N LEU A 199 -16.95 13.46 0.85
CA LEU A 199 -15.54 13.84 1.02
C LEU A 199 -14.84 13.02 2.11
N SER A 200 -15.49 12.80 3.25
CA SER A 200 -14.92 12.00 4.34
C SER A 200 -14.66 10.54 3.96
N ASP A 201 -15.45 9.95 3.05
CA ASP A 201 -15.21 8.58 2.57
C ASP A 201 -13.96 8.54 1.68
N ALA A 202 -13.84 9.48 0.74
CA ALA A 202 -12.69 9.56 -0.15
C ALA A 202 -11.39 9.92 0.59
N PHE A 203 -11.48 10.83 1.57
CA PHE A 203 -10.35 11.14 2.46
C PHE A 203 -10.01 9.94 3.38
N ALA A 204 -11.04 9.22 3.84
CA ALA A 204 -11.00 7.89 4.47
C ALA A 204 -9.94 6.96 3.84
N ALA A 205 -10.02 6.85 2.51
CA ALA A 205 -9.18 5.97 1.72
C ALA A 205 -7.71 6.43 1.66
N ILE A 206 -7.42 7.74 1.62
CA ILE A 206 -6.06 8.31 1.56
C ILE A 206 -5.87 9.43 2.62
N PRO A 207 -5.81 9.10 3.92
CA PRO A 207 -5.76 10.09 4.98
C PRO A 207 -4.31 10.43 5.39
N LEU A 208 -3.33 9.68 4.88
CA LEU A 208 -1.98 9.72 5.42
C LEU A 208 -1.14 10.88 4.91
N GLY A 209 -0.18 11.23 5.74
CA GLY A 209 0.97 12.02 5.36
C GLY A 209 0.95 13.44 5.86
N ILE A 210 2.14 14.02 5.81
CA ILE A 210 2.41 15.39 6.23
C ILE A 210 3.14 16.05 5.07
N GLY A 211 2.72 17.28 4.80
CA GLY A 211 3.32 18.17 3.82
C GLY A 211 4.77 18.45 4.12
N MET A 212 5.53 18.67 3.07
CA MET A 212 6.92 19.07 3.17
C MET A 212 7.05 20.61 3.06
N ASP A 213 5.90 21.30 3.06
CA ASP A 213 5.76 22.74 3.20
C ASP A 213 6.03 23.19 4.65
N GLU A 214 6.31 24.48 4.84
CA GLU A 214 6.65 25.03 6.16
C GLU A 214 5.54 24.83 7.21
N LYS A 215 4.28 24.76 6.74
CA LYS A 215 3.11 24.60 7.61
C LYS A 215 2.80 23.14 7.92
N LYS A 216 3.54 22.20 7.33
CA LYS A 216 3.33 20.74 7.49
C LYS A 216 1.87 20.36 7.25
N THR A 217 1.27 20.91 6.18
CA THR A 217 -0.16 20.70 5.91
C THR A 217 -0.51 19.23 5.65
N MET A 218 -1.76 18.85 5.88
CA MET A 218 -2.22 17.45 5.80
C MET A 218 -2.03 16.82 4.41
N GLY A 219 -1.56 15.57 4.39
CA GLY A 219 -1.42 14.74 3.20
C GLY A 219 0.01 14.67 2.67
N TYR A 220 0.40 13.51 2.13
CA TYR A 220 1.65 13.41 1.38
C TYR A 220 1.58 14.26 0.10
N PRO A 221 2.64 15.03 -0.21
CA PRO A 221 2.74 15.68 -1.50
C PRO A 221 3.00 14.65 -2.60
N LEU A 222 2.38 14.86 -3.75
CA LEU A 222 2.74 14.17 -4.98
C LEU A 222 4.08 14.72 -5.49
N ILE A 223 4.92 13.82 -5.99
CA ILE A 223 6.16 14.16 -6.68
C ILE A 223 6.10 13.65 -8.11
N THR A 224 6.93 14.23 -8.97
CA THR A 224 7.22 13.65 -10.28
C THR A 224 8.71 13.46 -10.48
N CYS A 225 9.05 12.35 -11.13
CA CYS A 225 10.42 12.11 -11.57
C CYS A 225 10.41 11.44 -12.94
N TYR A 226 11.58 11.30 -13.53
CA TYR A 226 11.78 10.61 -14.79
C TYR A 226 12.54 9.31 -14.55
N LEU A 227 12.07 8.23 -15.18
CA LEU A 227 12.70 6.91 -15.12
C LEU A 227 12.97 6.39 -16.54
N TYR A 228 14.06 5.63 -16.71
CA TYR A 228 14.26 4.85 -17.93
C TYR A 228 13.30 3.66 -17.97
N ALA A 229 13.01 3.14 -19.16
CA ALA A 229 12.18 1.94 -19.32
C ALA A 229 12.76 0.72 -18.56
N SER A 230 14.08 0.59 -18.48
CA SER A 230 14.74 -0.45 -17.69
C SER A 230 14.53 -0.31 -16.17
N GLU A 231 14.39 0.92 -15.67
CA GLU A 231 14.06 1.19 -14.27
C GLU A 231 12.57 1.01 -13.98
N ILE A 232 11.70 1.30 -14.96
CA ILE A 232 10.28 0.93 -14.88
C ILE A 232 10.15 -0.59 -14.71
N LYS A 233 10.89 -1.40 -15.49
CA LYS A 233 10.92 -2.86 -15.26
C LYS A 233 11.30 -3.19 -13.83
N LYS A 234 12.37 -2.60 -13.29
CA LYS A 234 12.79 -2.84 -11.90
C LYS A 234 11.71 -2.46 -10.88
N ALA A 235 11.00 -1.34 -11.10
CA ALA A 235 9.89 -0.93 -10.25
C ALA A 235 8.77 -1.99 -10.26
N LEU A 236 8.45 -2.55 -11.42
CA LEU A 236 7.48 -3.64 -11.53
C LEU A 236 7.98 -4.97 -10.93
N GLU A 237 9.28 -5.19 -10.80
CA GLU A 237 9.81 -6.36 -10.07
C GLU A 237 9.58 -6.27 -8.55
N ILE A 238 9.35 -5.07 -8.01
CA ILE A 238 8.95 -4.90 -6.60
C ILE A 238 7.62 -5.64 -6.37
N LEU A 239 6.69 -5.47 -7.32
CA LEU A 239 5.38 -6.10 -7.36
C LEU A 239 5.39 -7.60 -7.61
N THR A 240 6.51 -8.20 -7.97
CA THR A 240 6.57 -9.65 -8.23
C THR A 240 7.46 -10.36 -7.24
N SER A 241 8.41 -9.65 -6.63
CA SER A 241 9.52 -10.25 -5.89
C SER A 241 9.63 -9.74 -4.45
N ILE A 242 9.18 -8.52 -4.16
CA ILE A 242 9.33 -7.91 -2.83
C ILE A 242 8.06 -8.03 -2.01
N TYR A 243 6.89 -7.70 -2.58
CA TYR A 243 5.63 -7.84 -1.85
C TYR A 243 5.43 -9.24 -1.24
N PRO A 244 5.78 -10.38 -1.91
CA PRO A 244 5.54 -11.69 -1.31
C PRO A 244 6.40 -11.93 -0.07
N LEU A 245 7.54 -11.24 0.03
CA LEU A 245 8.51 -11.34 1.13
C LEU A 245 8.24 -10.35 2.26
N LYS A 246 7.59 -9.20 1.96
CA LYS A 246 7.40 -8.09 2.90
C LYS A 246 5.95 -7.89 3.35
N GLY A 247 4.98 -8.44 2.63
CA GLY A 247 3.56 -8.34 2.94
C GLY A 247 2.82 -7.28 2.13
N SER A 248 1.51 -7.16 2.41
CA SER A 248 0.54 -6.40 1.62
C SER A 248 0.87 -4.92 1.48
N ASP A 249 1.51 -4.31 2.47
CA ASP A 249 1.82 -2.87 2.45
C ASP A 249 2.79 -2.48 1.32
N TYR A 250 3.58 -3.45 0.85
CA TYR A 250 4.51 -3.31 -0.27
C TYR A 250 3.88 -3.64 -1.63
N PHE A 251 2.61 -4.04 -1.66
CA PHE A 251 1.88 -4.17 -2.92
C PHE A 251 1.63 -2.77 -3.49
N ILE A 252 1.88 -2.60 -4.78
CA ILE A 252 1.81 -1.32 -5.48
C ILE A 252 0.69 -1.36 -6.53
N GLN A 253 -0.22 -0.41 -6.48
CA GLN A 253 -1.25 -0.20 -7.49
C GLN A 253 -0.69 0.76 -8.55
N ILE A 254 -1.02 0.50 -9.82
CA ILE A 254 -0.39 1.14 -10.97
C ILE A 254 -1.43 1.73 -11.93
N SER A 255 -1.06 2.84 -12.57
CA SER A 255 -1.78 3.48 -13.66
C SER A 255 -0.83 3.75 -14.82
N GLY A 256 -1.34 3.69 -16.05
CA GLY A 256 -0.57 4.05 -17.23
C GLY A 256 0.37 2.96 -17.75
N VAL A 257 0.43 1.83 -17.05
CA VAL A 257 1.29 0.69 -17.35
C VAL A 257 0.56 -0.61 -17.06
N LYS A 258 0.77 -1.60 -17.93
CA LYS A 258 0.29 -2.97 -17.79
C LYS A 258 1.46 -3.92 -17.97
N PHE A 259 1.49 -5.03 -17.25
CA PHE A 259 2.55 -6.02 -17.42
C PHE A 259 2.09 -7.45 -17.15
N THR A 260 2.87 -8.39 -17.69
CA THR A 260 2.78 -9.81 -17.35
C THR A 260 4.03 -10.23 -16.58
N TYR A 261 3.88 -11.23 -15.72
CA TYR A 261 5.01 -11.82 -15.01
C TYR A 261 4.80 -13.31 -14.78
N ASN A 262 5.90 -14.05 -14.71
CA ASN A 262 5.86 -15.46 -14.34
C ASN A 262 6.35 -15.62 -12.88
N PRO A 263 5.48 -15.98 -11.92
CA PRO A 263 5.87 -16.13 -10.51
C PRO A 263 6.93 -17.21 -10.27
N ASN A 264 7.09 -18.16 -11.20
CA ASN A 264 8.10 -19.22 -11.09
C ASN A 264 9.50 -18.79 -11.55
N ARG A 265 9.64 -17.60 -12.18
CA ARG A 265 10.94 -17.08 -12.59
C ARG A 265 11.78 -16.65 -11.38
N MET A 266 13.08 -16.51 -11.64
CA MET A 266 14.07 -16.03 -10.67
C MET A 266 13.59 -14.74 -10.01
N LEU A 267 13.75 -14.64 -8.69
CA LEU A 267 13.43 -13.41 -7.96
C LEU A 267 14.18 -12.22 -8.57
N PHE A 268 13.51 -11.07 -8.59
CA PHE A 268 13.96 -9.82 -9.20
C PHE A 268 14.01 -9.83 -10.74
N ASP A 269 13.53 -10.90 -11.38
CA ASP A 269 13.46 -11.00 -12.84
C ASP A 269 12.25 -11.83 -13.29
N ARG A 270 11.07 -11.51 -12.74
CA ARG A 270 9.80 -12.21 -13.03
C ARG A 270 8.99 -11.53 -14.12
N VAL A 271 9.15 -10.21 -14.31
CA VAL A 271 8.41 -9.44 -15.32
C VAL A 271 8.83 -9.90 -16.72
N THR A 272 7.85 -10.21 -17.56
CA THR A 272 8.04 -10.79 -18.90
C THR A 272 7.71 -9.82 -20.03
N GLU A 273 6.63 -9.06 -19.91
CA GLU A 273 6.21 -8.08 -20.92
C GLU A 273 5.64 -6.85 -20.23
N ILE A 274 5.88 -5.67 -20.78
CA ILE A 274 5.41 -4.39 -20.26
C ILE A 274 4.79 -3.61 -21.41
N TRP A 275 3.66 -2.97 -21.15
CA TRP A 275 3.00 -2.04 -22.05
C TRP A 275 2.73 -0.73 -21.34
N ILE A 276 2.80 0.38 -22.07
CA ILE A 276 2.48 1.73 -21.58
C ILE A 276 1.27 2.27 -22.36
N GLY A 277 0.37 2.98 -21.68
CA GLY A 277 -0.88 3.44 -22.29
C GLY A 277 -2.01 3.50 -21.27
N ASP A 278 -3.26 3.44 -21.72
CA ASP A 278 -4.43 3.44 -20.86
C ASP A 278 -5.62 2.73 -21.50
N GLU A 279 -6.68 2.57 -20.72
CA GLU A 279 -7.90 1.85 -21.11
C GLU A 279 -8.66 2.56 -22.24
N GLU A 280 -8.48 3.88 -22.41
CA GLU A 280 -9.16 4.67 -23.43
C GLU A 280 -8.42 4.65 -24.77
N ASN A 281 -7.09 4.88 -24.75
CA ASN A 281 -6.27 5.02 -25.95
C ASN A 281 -5.54 3.72 -26.33
N GLY A 282 -5.63 2.69 -25.49
CA GLY A 282 -4.95 1.42 -25.65
C GLY A 282 -3.51 1.42 -25.13
N TYR A 283 -2.92 0.23 -25.15
CA TYR A 283 -1.60 -0.05 -24.60
C TYR A 283 -0.62 -0.46 -25.71
N VAL A 284 0.59 0.12 -25.70
CA VAL A 284 1.67 -0.21 -26.65
C VAL A 284 2.84 -0.88 -25.93
N PRO A 285 3.50 -1.89 -26.54
CA PRO A 285 4.65 -2.55 -25.93
C PRO A 285 5.77 -1.55 -25.59
N LEU A 286 6.32 -1.67 -24.38
CA LEU A 286 7.45 -0.87 -23.92
C LEU A 286 8.75 -1.62 -24.19
N ASP A 287 9.66 -1.01 -24.97
CA ASP A 287 11.04 -1.49 -25.05
C ASP A 287 11.79 -1.10 -23.76
N TYR A 288 11.95 -2.05 -22.86
CA TYR A 288 12.72 -1.87 -21.62
C TYR A 288 14.16 -2.40 -21.73
N SER A 289 14.68 -2.55 -22.95
CA SER A 289 16.09 -2.88 -23.17
C SER A 289 17.01 -1.77 -22.61
N LYS A 290 18.25 -2.14 -22.28
CA LYS A 290 19.25 -1.18 -21.78
C LYS A 290 19.62 -0.10 -22.80
N ASN A 291 19.33 -0.33 -24.08
CA ASN A 291 19.59 0.62 -25.15
C ASN A 291 18.51 1.70 -25.26
N ASN A 292 17.33 1.48 -24.69
CA ASN A 292 16.30 2.51 -24.62
C ASN A 292 16.61 3.51 -23.49
N THR A 293 17.14 4.66 -23.86
CA THR A 293 17.43 5.77 -22.96
C THR A 293 16.31 6.80 -22.89
N LYS A 294 15.10 6.48 -23.40
CA LYS A 294 13.94 7.36 -23.24
C LYS A 294 13.55 7.45 -21.77
N LEU A 295 13.34 8.68 -21.32
CA LEU A 295 12.84 8.99 -19.99
C LEU A 295 11.32 9.13 -20.01
N TYR A 296 10.67 8.51 -19.04
CA TYR A 296 9.23 8.52 -18.87
C TYR A 296 8.91 9.22 -17.55
N ARG A 297 8.01 10.20 -17.60
CA ARG A 297 7.60 10.94 -16.39
C ARG A 297 6.63 10.09 -15.57
N VAL A 298 6.96 9.87 -14.31
CA VAL A 298 6.21 9.05 -13.34
C VAL A 298 5.80 9.93 -12.17
N ALA A 299 4.60 9.70 -11.63
CA ALA A 299 4.11 10.33 -10.42
C ALA A 299 3.80 9.29 -9.33
N ALA A 300 4.07 9.68 -8.09
CA ALA A 300 3.75 8.95 -6.88
C ALA A 300 3.64 9.95 -5.73
N ASP A 301 3.08 9.53 -4.61
CA ASP A 301 3.30 10.25 -3.36
C ASP A 301 4.78 10.20 -2.94
N ILE A 302 5.22 11.17 -2.14
CA ILE A 302 6.63 11.23 -1.72
C ILE A 302 7.03 10.04 -0.84
N TYR A 303 6.11 9.49 -0.04
CA TYR A 303 6.39 8.38 0.86
C TYR A 303 6.83 7.15 0.06
N ASN A 304 6.10 6.78 -0.99
CA ASN A 304 6.47 5.74 -1.94
C ASN A 304 7.89 5.90 -2.49
N ALA A 305 8.25 7.11 -2.92
CA ALA A 305 9.57 7.36 -3.48
C ALA A 305 10.70 7.22 -2.46
N THR A 306 10.44 7.45 -1.16
CA THR A 306 11.45 7.24 -0.12
C THR A 306 11.84 5.77 0.08
N PHE A 307 10.96 4.82 -0.29
CA PHE A 307 11.26 3.38 -0.18
C PHE A 307 12.25 2.88 -1.21
N LEU A 308 12.47 3.59 -2.33
CA LEU A 308 13.34 3.11 -3.41
C LEU A 308 14.75 2.77 -2.92
N LYS A 309 15.30 3.56 -1.98
CA LYS A 309 16.62 3.28 -1.37
C LYS A 309 16.59 2.03 -0.47
N ILE A 310 15.51 1.83 0.28
CA ILE A 310 15.32 0.64 1.13
C ILE A 310 15.23 -0.61 0.26
N ILE A 311 14.51 -0.53 -0.87
CA ILE A 311 14.40 -1.61 -1.86
C ILE A 311 15.75 -1.93 -2.48
N GLY A 312 16.52 -0.92 -2.90
CA GLY A 312 17.87 -1.10 -3.42
C GLY A 312 18.74 -1.88 -2.43
N ASN A 313 18.81 -1.43 -1.18
CA ASN A 313 19.59 -2.10 -0.13
C ASN A 313 19.10 -3.54 0.14
N PHE A 314 17.79 -3.76 0.21
CA PHE A 314 17.20 -5.08 0.47
C PHE A 314 17.47 -6.08 -0.68
N THR A 315 17.66 -5.58 -1.90
CA THR A 315 17.90 -6.40 -3.09
C THR A 315 19.36 -6.45 -3.51
N TRP A 316 20.29 -6.06 -2.64
CA TRP A 316 21.72 -5.96 -2.95
C TRP A 316 21.96 -5.15 -4.25
N HIS A 317 21.23 -4.06 -4.40
CA HIS A 317 21.27 -3.13 -5.54
C HIS A 317 20.79 -3.69 -6.90
N ILE A 318 20.20 -4.89 -6.92
CA ILE A 318 19.62 -5.48 -8.16
C ILE A 318 18.47 -4.60 -8.68
N LEU A 319 17.61 -4.13 -7.78
CA LEU A 319 16.45 -3.29 -8.10
C LEU A 319 16.68 -1.80 -7.81
N ASP A 320 17.91 -1.31 -7.99
CA ASP A 320 18.17 0.13 -7.89
C ASP A 320 17.40 0.92 -8.95
N ILE A 321 16.58 1.86 -8.48
CA ILE A 321 15.76 2.79 -9.26
C ILE A 321 16.15 4.19 -8.80
N VAL A 322 16.61 5.02 -9.74
CA VAL A 322 17.10 6.37 -9.42
C VAL A 322 16.13 7.39 -10.00
N PRO A 323 15.35 8.11 -9.16
CA PRO A 323 14.55 9.24 -9.63
C PRO A 323 15.42 10.30 -10.31
N LYS A 324 15.02 10.76 -11.50
CA LYS A 324 15.77 11.77 -12.27
C LYS A 324 14.94 12.99 -12.61
N TRP A 325 15.63 14.08 -12.87
CA TRP A 325 15.11 15.21 -13.64
C TRP A 325 14.97 14.82 -15.11
N ARG A 326 14.30 15.68 -15.88
CA ARG A 326 14.08 15.48 -17.32
C ARG A 326 15.38 15.35 -18.11
N ASP A 327 16.44 16.01 -17.68
CA ASP A 327 17.77 15.93 -18.31
C ASP A 327 18.55 14.65 -17.95
N GLY A 328 17.94 13.74 -17.19
CA GLY A 328 18.53 12.48 -16.77
C GLY A 328 19.42 12.57 -15.53
N LYS A 329 19.60 13.76 -14.94
CA LYS A 329 20.38 13.89 -13.70
C LYS A 329 19.59 13.33 -12.51
N PRO A 330 20.23 12.57 -11.60
CA PRO A 330 19.59 12.11 -10.37
C PRO A 330 19.01 13.26 -9.53
N ILE A 331 17.87 13.01 -8.90
CA ILE A 331 17.28 13.90 -7.91
C ILE A 331 17.94 13.61 -6.55
N GLU A 332 18.71 14.55 -6.02
CA GLU A 332 19.37 14.38 -4.71
C GLU A 332 18.40 14.48 -3.53
N LYS A 333 17.43 15.41 -3.62
CA LYS A 333 16.43 15.66 -2.58
C LYS A 333 15.03 15.52 -3.18
N LEU A 334 14.32 14.45 -2.81
CA LEU A 334 12.96 14.19 -3.31
C LEU A 334 11.97 15.32 -3.02
N THR A 335 12.19 16.12 -1.97
CA THR A 335 11.38 17.31 -1.70
C THR A 335 11.48 18.36 -2.81
N GLN A 336 12.53 18.39 -3.62
CA GLN A 336 12.57 19.29 -4.77
C GLN A 336 11.65 18.83 -5.92
N ALA A 337 11.31 17.54 -5.96
CA ALA A 337 10.53 16.92 -7.02
C ALA A 337 9.01 17.02 -6.84
N ARG A 338 8.56 17.71 -5.77
CA ARG A 338 7.14 17.94 -5.50
C ARG A 338 6.49 18.68 -6.65
N VAL A 339 5.27 18.26 -6.97
CA VAL A 339 4.46 18.92 -7.98
C VAL A 339 3.99 20.26 -7.43
N ASP A 340 4.22 21.31 -8.22
CA ASP A 340 3.82 22.67 -7.92
C ASP A 340 2.51 23.01 -8.62
N ALA A 341 1.45 23.25 -7.85
CA ALA A 341 0.13 23.55 -8.37
C ALA A 341 0.06 24.89 -9.12
N ASP A 342 0.97 25.85 -8.85
CA ASP A 342 0.95 27.16 -9.49
C ASP A 342 2.34 27.82 -9.57
N LYS A 343 3.11 27.44 -10.60
CA LYS A 343 4.47 27.96 -10.87
C LYS A 343 4.60 29.49 -11.01
N ARG A 344 3.50 30.24 -11.03
CA ARG A 344 3.50 31.71 -11.05
C ARG A 344 3.70 32.31 -9.65
N LYS A 345 3.49 31.53 -8.59
CA LYS A 345 3.69 31.98 -7.20
C LYS A 345 5.08 31.57 -6.72
N SER A 346 5.56 32.28 -5.69
CA SER A 346 6.82 31.95 -5.05
C SER A 346 6.71 30.68 -4.21
N GLY A 347 7.73 29.83 -4.26
CA GLY A 347 7.76 28.53 -3.56
C GLY A 347 6.88 27.47 -4.25
N ILE A 348 6.85 26.27 -3.66
CA ILE A 348 6.07 25.15 -4.20
C ILE A 348 4.70 25.12 -3.52
N GLN A 349 3.61 25.16 -4.29
CA GLN A 349 2.28 24.89 -3.77
C GLN A 349 2.02 23.40 -3.90
N GLU A 350 2.31 22.68 -2.82
CA GLU A 350 2.26 21.22 -2.81
C GLU A 350 0.89 20.69 -3.24
N VAL A 351 0.91 19.91 -4.32
CA VAL A 351 -0.23 19.09 -4.73
C VAL A 351 -0.33 17.89 -3.79
N LYS A 352 -1.41 17.78 -3.01
CA LYS A 352 -1.61 16.66 -2.08
C LYS A 352 -2.34 15.51 -2.75
N GLU A 353 -1.99 14.29 -2.38
CA GLU A 353 -2.60 13.09 -2.95
C GLU A 353 -4.12 13.04 -2.71
N TRP A 354 -4.57 13.28 -1.47
CA TRP A 354 -6.00 13.27 -1.12
C TRP A 354 -6.81 14.28 -1.94
N GLN A 355 -6.23 15.44 -2.28
CA GLN A 355 -6.87 16.43 -3.14
C GLN A 355 -7.03 15.90 -4.57
N GLY A 356 -6.03 15.16 -5.07
CA GLY A 356 -6.09 14.53 -6.38
C GLY A 356 -7.19 13.47 -6.48
N VAL A 357 -7.35 12.64 -5.45
CA VAL A 357 -8.43 11.65 -5.39
C VAL A 357 -9.80 12.34 -5.41
N ILE A 358 -10.01 13.35 -4.57
CA ILE A 358 -11.27 14.10 -4.52
C ILE A 358 -11.58 14.77 -5.86
N GLU A 359 -10.61 15.49 -6.43
CA GLU A 359 -10.78 16.20 -7.70
C GLU A 359 -11.01 15.24 -8.86
N TYR A 360 -10.42 14.04 -8.82
CA TYR A 360 -10.65 13.01 -9.81
C TYR A 360 -12.06 12.44 -9.74
N ILE A 361 -12.52 12.08 -8.54
CA ILE A 361 -13.89 11.59 -8.32
C ILE A 361 -14.93 12.62 -8.77
N ARG A 362 -14.72 13.89 -8.45
CA ARG A 362 -15.60 15.00 -8.89
C ARG A 362 -15.57 15.27 -10.39
N SER A 363 -14.56 14.76 -11.10
CA SER A 363 -14.39 15.00 -12.54
C SER A 363 -15.15 14.02 -13.42
N PHE A 364 -15.70 12.96 -12.84
CA PHE A 364 -16.46 11.98 -13.60
C PHE A 364 -17.74 12.58 -14.18
N LYS A 365 -18.27 11.87 -15.18
CA LYS A 365 -19.52 12.25 -15.83
C LYS A 365 -20.69 11.94 -14.91
N ASP A 366 -21.69 12.79 -14.98
CA ASP A 366 -23.04 12.51 -14.48
C ASP A 366 -23.77 11.75 -15.59
N GLU A 367 -23.97 10.45 -15.39
CA GLU A 367 -24.50 9.55 -16.42
C GLU A 367 -26.04 9.54 -16.43
N ASP A 368 -26.70 9.94 -15.34
CA ASP A 368 -28.16 9.95 -15.22
C ASP A 368 -28.79 11.36 -15.17
N GLY A 369 -27.97 12.41 -15.15
CA GLY A 369 -28.39 13.81 -15.25
C GLY A 369 -28.94 14.39 -13.94
N ASP A 370 -28.66 13.79 -12.79
CA ASP A 370 -29.14 14.26 -11.49
C ASP A 370 -28.26 15.34 -10.84
N GLY A 371 -27.18 15.74 -11.51
CA GLY A 371 -26.21 16.73 -11.08
C GLY A 371 -25.10 16.18 -10.18
N ILE A 372 -25.00 14.85 -9.99
CA ILE A 372 -23.96 14.19 -9.20
C ILE A 372 -23.16 13.23 -10.10
N PRO A 373 -21.83 13.37 -10.18
CA PRO A 373 -20.99 12.44 -10.94
C PRO A 373 -21.18 10.97 -10.53
N ASP A 374 -20.97 10.05 -11.47
CA ASP A 374 -21.00 8.61 -11.20
C ASP A 374 -19.59 8.01 -11.26
N ILE A 375 -19.23 7.18 -10.28
CA ILE A 375 -18.00 6.38 -10.36
C ILE A 375 -18.11 5.46 -11.60
N PRO A 376 -17.18 5.54 -12.56
CA PRO A 376 -17.28 4.80 -13.81
C PRO A 376 -17.34 3.28 -13.61
N ALA A 377 -18.18 2.61 -14.41
CA ALA A 377 -18.37 1.16 -14.34
C ALA A 377 -17.09 0.33 -14.59
N MET A 378 -16.06 0.91 -15.23
CA MET A 378 -14.74 0.26 -15.38
C MET A 378 -14.09 -0.07 -14.03
N TYR A 379 -14.39 0.69 -12.98
CA TYR A 379 -13.90 0.41 -11.62
C TYR A 379 -14.74 -0.62 -10.86
N LYS A 380 -15.72 -1.27 -11.49
CA LYS A 380 -16.46 -2.38 -10.85
C LYS A 380 -15.55 -3.59 -10.57
N GLY A 381 -14.46 -3.74 -11.30
CA GLY A 381 -13.48 -4.80 -11.12
C GLY A 381 -12.05 -4.31 -11.34
N THR A 382 -11.14 -5.25 -11.52
CA THR A 382 -9.76 -4.97 -11.93
C THR A 382 -9.70 -4.53 -13.39
N LEU A 383 -8.68 -3.74 -13.75
CA LEU A 383 -8.42 -3.30 -15.12
C LEU A 383 -7.44 -4.24 -15.85
N GLY A 384 -6.88 -5.23 -15.15
CA GLY A 384 -6.00 -6.24 -15.71
C GLY A 384 -4.64 -5.66 -16.09
N ARG A 385 -4.13 -4.76 -15.24
CA ARG A 385 -2.81 -4.13 -15.35
C ARG A 385 -1.69 -5.02 -14.79
N ILE A 386 -2.01 -5.93 -13.87
CA ILE A 386 -1.06 -6.86 -13.23
C ILE A 386 -1.48 -8.30 -13.52
N VAL A 387 -0.82 -8.95 -14.51
CA VAL A 387 -1.28 -10.26 -15.00
C VAL A 387 -0.26 -11.38 -14.73
N PRO A 388 -0.53 -12.32 -13.80
CA PRO A 388 0.32 -13.48 -13.61
C PRO A 388 0.17 -14.48 -14.77
N GLN A 389 1.31 -15.04 -15.22
CA GLN A 389 1.41 -16.08 -16.24
C GLN A 389 2.34 -17.20 -15.72
N ALA A 390 1.84 -18.00 -14.78
CA ALA A 390 2.60 -19.11 -14.20
C ALA A 390 2.91 -20.18 -15.26
N SER A 391 4.19 -20.46 -15.45
CA SER A 391 4.66 -21.51 -16.36
C SER A 391 5.99 -22.08 -15.90
N LEU A 392 6.19 -23.38 -16.07
CA LEU A 392 7.48 -24.07 -15.87
C LEU A 392 8.18 -24.39 -17.20
N ASN A 393 7.60 -23.96 -18.34
CA ASN A 393 8.21 -24.15 -19.64
C ASN A 393 9.56 -23.41 -19.70
N PRO A 394 10.68 -24.04 -20.11
CA PRO A 394 12.00 -23.42 -20.12
C PRO A 394 12.07 -22.11 -20.92
N TYR A 395 11.35 -21.99 -22.03
CA TYR A 395 11.28 -20.74 -22.80
C TYR A 395 10.64 -19.63 -21.96
N HIS A 396 9.50 -19.89 -21.31
CA HIS A 396 8.83 -18.90 -20.45
C HIS A 396 9.58 -18.61 -19.14
N MET A 397 10.51 -19.48 -18.73
CA MET A 397 11.40 -19.27 -17.60
C MET A 397 12.58 -18.35 -17.95
N LEU A 398 13.09 -18.43 -19.17
CA LEU A 398 14.34 -17.77 -19.59
C LEU A 398 14.14 -16.59 -20.55
N LYS A 399 12.97 -16.46 -21.20
CA LYS A 399 12.69 -15.41 -22.18
C LYS A 399 12.92 -14.03 -21.56
N ARG A 400 13.71 -13.20 -22.25
CA ARG A 400 14.09 -11.84 -21.82
C ARG A 400 14.70 -11.80 -20.41
N GLY A 401 15.35 -12.90 -19.99
CA GLY A 401 16.12 -12.97 -18.77
C GLY A 401 17.24 -11.94 -18.75
N THR A 402 17.32 -11.19 -17.65
CA THR A 402 18.46 -10.37 -17.29
C THR A 402 19.62 -11.24 -16.82
N THR A 403 20.75 -10.60 -16.49
CA THR A 403 21.90 -11.27 -15.88
C THR A 403 21.52 -12.11 -14.66
N VAL A 404 20.51 -11.72 -13.88
CA VAL A 404 20.04 -12.45 -12.70
C VAL A 404 19.49 -13.84 -13.08
N THR A 405 18.60 -13.90 -14.07
CA THR A 405 18.08 -15.18 -14.58
C THR A 405 19.20 -16.06 -15.14
N TRP A 406 20.13 -15.49 -15.92
CA TRP A 406 21.20 -16.26 -16.56
C TRP A 406 22.23 -16.78 -15.57
N ILE A 407 22.64 -15.99 -14.57
CA ILE A 407 23.51 -16.47 -13.49
C ILE A 407 22.82 -17.61 -12.73
N GLY A 408 21.54 -17.42 -12.36
CA GLY A 408 20.75 -18.44 -11.69
C GLY A 408 20.65 -19.75 -12.50
N PHE A 409 20.43 -19.63 -13.80
CA PHE A 409 20.37 -20.77 -14.71
C PHE A 409 21.72 -21.51 -14.83
N LEU A 410 22.83 -20.79 -14.93
CA LEU A 410 24.17 -21.38 -14.96
C LEU A 410 24.51 -22.12 -13.66
N ILE A 411 24.15 -21.55 -12.50
CA ILE A 411 24.30 -22.21 -11.20
C ILE A 411 23.47 -23.49 -11.16
N PHE A 412 22.22 -23.45 -11.63
CA PHE A 412 21.36 -24.63 -11.71
C PHE A 412 21.99 -25.74 -12.56
N LEU A 413 22.48 -25.42 -13.77
CA LEU A 413 23.17 -26.39 -14.64
C LEU A 413 24.42 -26.98 -13.97
N PHE A 414 25.19 -26.16 -13.26
CA PHE A 414 26.37 -26.61 -12.52
C PHE A 414 26.01 -27.58 -11.39
N VAL A 415 24.96 -27.30 -10.62
CA VAL A 415 24.46 -28.19 -9.56
C VAL A 415 23.97 -29.52 -10.15
N VAL A 416 23.19 -29.48 -11.24
CA VAL A 416 22.73 -30.69 -11.93
C VAL A 416 23.93 -31.53 -12.41
N ALA A 417 24.98 -30.90 -12.95
CA ALA A 417 26.19 -31.58 -13.37
C ALA A 417 26.90 -32.28 -12.19
N ILE A 418 27.06 -31.59 -11.05
CA ILE A 418 27.65 -32.19 -9.83
C ILE A 418 26.82 -33.38 -9.35
N VAL A 419 25.50 -33.22 -9.21
CA VAL A 419 24.60 -34.28 -8.76
C VAL A 419 24.69 -35.48 -9.71
N THR A 420 24.72 -35.24 -11.03
CA THR A 420 24.88 -36.31 -12.03
C THR A 420 26.20 -37.06 -11.83
N VAL A 421 27.32 -36.35 -11.62
CA VAL A 421 28.63 -36.97 -11.37
C VAL A 421 28.60 -37.81 -10.08
N VAL A 422 28.02 -37.31 -9.00
CA VAL A 422 27.90 -38.03 -7.73
C VAL A 422 27.05 -39.29 -7.90
N VAL A 423 25.89 -39.19 -8.55
CA VAL A 423 25.01 -40.34 -8.81
C VAL A 423 25.73 -41.39 -9.65
N VAL A 424 26.42 -40.98 -10.73
CA VAL A 424 27.19 -41.90 -11.57
C VAL A 424 28.31 -42.58 -10.77
N ALA A 425 29.03 -41.84 -9.92
CA ALA A 425 30.09 -42.39 -9.07
C ALA A 425 29.53 -43.41 -8.05
N VAL A 426 28.40 -43.10 -7.40
CA VAL A 426 27.72 -44.01 -6.46
C VAL A 426 27.22 -45.27 -7.17
N VAL A 427 26.55 -45.13 -8.32
CA VAL A 427 26.07 -46.29 -9.11
C VAL A 427 27.24 -47.16 -9.58
N ARG A 428 28.35 -46.56 -10.00
CA ARG A 428 29.57 -47.32 -10.35
C ARG A 428 30.18 -48.04 -9.15
N LYS A 429 30.12 -47.45 -7.95
CA LYS A 429 30.61 -48.07 -6.72
C LYS A 429 29.69 -49.19 -6.21
N LEU A 430 28.38 -49.11 -6.44
CA LEU A 430 27.41 -50.15 -6.07
C LEU A 430 27.37 -51.33 -7.07
N ARG A 431 27.84 -51.13 -8.30
CA ARG A 431 27.97 -52.17 -9.33
C ARG A 431 29.31 -52.93 -9.31
N ARG A 432 30.28 -52.43 -8.53
CA ARG A 432 31.53 -53.14 -8.18
C ARG A 432 31.33 -53.81 -6.84
#